data_AF-A0A2K1JKQ8-F1
#
_entry.id   AF-A0A2K1JKQ8-F1
#
_cell.length_a   1.000
_cell.length_b   1.000
_cell.length_c   1.000
_cell.angle_alpha   90.00
_cell.angle_beta   90.00
_cell.angle_gamma   90.00
#
_symmetry.space_group_name_H-M   'P 1'
#
loop_
_entity.id
_entity.type
_entity.pdbx_description
1 polymer ?
#
loop_
_entity_poly.entity_id
_entity_poly.type
_entity_poly.pdbx_seq_one_letter_code
_entity_poly.pdbx_strand_id
1 'polypeptide(L)'
;MVKNVPSRTILKKIKSLLYDNKLSFVLQSKIINTTNYLINICPTNANNGKIPFELYYKEKYEFHVPKRQHSMLEIKTRKCIFIGYDSNNKVYYICDSIK
;
A
#
# COMPACT_ATOMS: atom_id res chain seq x y z
N MET A 1 2.53 9.74 12.70
CA MET A 1 3.65 8.82 12.35
C MET A 1 3.75 7.76 13.43
N VAL A 2 3.38 6.52 13.14
CA VAL A 2 3.47 5.39 14.08
C VAL A 2 4.93 4.96 14.21
N LYS A 3 5.47 4.94 15.43
CA LYS A 3 6.90 4.69 15.72
C LYS A 3 7.31 3.19 15.75
N ASN A 4 6.45 2.25 15.32
CA ASN A 4 6.69 0.81 15.54
C ASN A 4 6.98 0.00 14.26
N VAL A 5 7.13 0.64 13.10
CA VAL A 5 7.59 -0.06 11.89
C VAL A 5 9.10 0.18 11.73
N PRO A 6 9.95 -0.87 11.66
CA PRO A 6 11.37 -0.69 11.44
C PRO A 6 11.62 0.05 10.13
N SER A 7 12.42 1.13 10.16
CA SER A 7 12.79 1.91 8.95
C SER A 7 13.37 1.02 7.86
N ARG A 8 14.06 -0.06 8.25
CA ARG A 8 14.58 -1.08 7.33
C ARG A 8 13.49 -1.83 6.56
N THR A 9 12.35 -2.13 7.18
CA THR A 9 11.22 -2.81 6.55
C THR A 9 10.54 -1.92 5.53
N ILE A 10 10.33 -0.65 5.88
CA ILE A 10 9.79 0.37 4.98
C ILE A 10 10.71 0.52 3.76
N LEU A 11 12.02 0.70 3.98
CA LEU A 11 13.01 0.81 2.92
C LEU A 11 13.06 -0.42 2.02
N LYS A 12 12.97 -1.64 2.57
CA LYS A 12 12.93 -2.87 1.76
C LYS A 12 11.72 -2.90 0.84
N LYS A 13 10.52 -2.59 1.35
CA LYS A 13 9.28 -2.55 0.55
C LYS A 13 9.33 -1.47 -0.53
N ILE A 14 9.82 -0.27 -0.18
CA ILE A 14 9.99 0.81 -1.16
C ILE A 14 10.99 0.39 -2.24
N LYS A 15 12.14 -0.15 -1.86
CA LYS A 15 13.14 -0.64 -2.81
C LYS A 15 12.56 -1.69 -3.74
N SER A 16 11.77 -2.65 -3.25
CA SER A 16 11.13 -3.63 -4.13
C SER A 16 10.12 -3.01 -5.11
N LEU A 17 9.43 -1.94 -4.74
CA LEU A 17 8.48 -1.26 -5.63
C LEU A 17 9.19 -0.38 -6.67
N LEU A 18 10.34 0.20 -6.30
CA LEU A 18 11.13 1.10 -7.15
C LEU A 18 12.19 0.40 -8.00
N TYR A 19 12.67 -0.78 -7.59
CA TYR A 19 13.78 -1.49 -8.26
C TYR A 19 13.50 -1.73 -9.74
N ASP A 20 12.26 -2.03 -10.08
CA ASP A 20 11.86 -2.36 -11.45
C ASP A 20 11.56 -1.12 -12.32
N ASN A 21 11.47 0.09 -11.75
CA ASN A 21 10.87 1.24 -12.45
C ASN A 21 11.60 2.56 -12.22
N LYS A 22 12.05 3.20 -13.30
CA LYS A 22 12.60 4.57 -13.29
C LYS A 22 11.47 5.60 -13.13
N LEU A 23 10.92 5.71 -11.91
CA LEU A 23 9.84 6.64 -11.60
C LEU A 23 10.35 8.04 -11.27
N SER A 24 9.56 9.07 -11.57
CA SER A 24 9.87 10.45 -11.18
C SER A 24 9.87 10.62 -9.66
N PHE A 25 10.63 11.59 -9.15
CA PHE A 25 10.74 11.85 -7.70
C PHE A 25 9.37 12.08 -7.02
N VAL A 26 8.46 12.77 -7.71
CA VAL A 26 7.09 13.02 -7.23
C VAL A 26 6.29 11.72 -7.08
N LEU A 27 6.48 10.76 -7.99
CA LEU A 27 5.83 9.46 -7.88
C LEU A 27 6.46 8.61 -6.77
N GLN A 28 7.78 8.69 -6.60
CA GLN A 28 8.47 8.01 -5.51
C GLN A 28 7.98 8.48 -4.14
N SER A 29 7.80 9.79 -3.92
CA SER A 29 7.31 10.31 -2.64
C SER A 29 5.89 9.83 -2.31
N LYS A 30 5.00 9.78 -3.31
CA LYS A 30 3.66 9.19 -3.16
C LYS A 30 3.73 7.71 -2.78
N ILE A 31 4.56 6.93 -3.47
CA ILE A 31 4.74 5.50 -3.17
C ILE A 31 5.26 5.28 -1.75
N ILE A 32 6.21 6.11 -1.30
CA ILE A 32 6.75 6.05 0.07
C ILE A 32 5.63 6.29 1.09
N ASN A 33 4.83 7.35 0.90
CA ASN A 33 3.73 7.67 1.81
C ASN A 33 2.67 6.56 1.82
N THR A 34 2.29 6.07 0.65
CA THR A 34 1.34 4.96 0.48
C THR A 34 1.86 3.68 1.13
N THR A 35 3.14 3.35 0.95
CA THR A 35 3.74 2.14 1.55
C THR A 35 3.69 2.23 3.08
N ASN A 36 3.99 3.39 3.65
CA ASN A 36 3.89 3.62 5.08
C ASN A 36 2.44 3.47 5.58
N TYR A 37 1.49 4.08 4.87
CA TYR A 37 0.07 3.96 5.16
C TYR A 37 -0.40 2.49 5.12
N LEU A 38 -0.06 1.76 4.05
CA LEU A 38 -0.39 0.34 3.90
C LEU A 38 0.16 -0.51 5.04
N ILE A 39 1.41 -0.28 5.47
CA ILE A 39 1.97 -1.04 6.60
C ILE A 39 1.20 -0.77 7.89
N ASN A 40 0.73 0.46 8.11
CA ASN A 40 -0.01 0.81 9.33
C ASN A 40 -1.44 0.23 9.36
N ILE A 41 -2.06 0.01 8.20
CA ILE A 41 -3.41 -0.56 8.12
C ILE A 41 -3.42 -2.08 7.89
N CYS A 42 -2.36 -2.66 7.32
CA CYS A 42 -2.33 -4.08 7.04
C CYS A 42 -2.00 -4.88 8.32
N PRO A 43 -2.70 -6.01 8.56
CA PRO A 43 -2.34 -6.93 9.62
C PRO A 43 -0.96 -7.51 9.34
N THR A 44 -0.12 -7.61 10.38
CA THR A 44 1.22 -8.17 10.27
C THR A 44 1.43 -9.27 11.30
N ASN A 45 2.21 -10.30 10.94
CA ASN A 45 2.52 -11.40 11.87
C ASN A 45 3.24 -10.91 13.13
N ALA A 46 4.03 -9.83 13.01
CA ALA A 46 4.69 -9.18 14.14
C ALA A 46 3.71 -8.70 15.22
N ASN A 47 2.45 -8.41 14.84
CA ASN A 47 1.41 -7.91 15.73
C ASN A 47 0.32 -8.96 15.99
N ASN A 48 0.62 -10.25 15.87
CA ASN A 48 -0.36 -11.35 15.99
C ASN A 48 -1.57 -11.17 15.06
N GLY A 49 -1.34 -10.65 13.85
CA GLY A 49 -2.41 -10.40 12.89
C GLY A 49 -3.28 -9.18 13.20
N LYS A 50 -2.96 -8.39 14.24
CA LYS A 50 -3.62 -7.11 14.51
C LYS A 50 -3.04 -5.98 13.67
N ILE A 51 -3.89 -5.01 13.36
CA ILE A 51 -3.53 -3.85 12.56
C ILE A 51 -2.76 -2.85 13.46
N PRO A 52 -1.57 -2.36 13.05
CA PRO A 52 -0.82 -1.38 13.84
C PRO A 52 -1.62 -0.12 14.19
N PHE A 53 -2.44 0.37 13.25
CA PHE A 53 -3.35 1.49 13.47
C PHE A 53 -4.34 1.23 14.61
N GLU A 54 -5.00 0.07 14.61
CA GLU A 54 -5.95 -0.31 15.66
C GLU A 54 -5.28 -0.46 17.02
N LEU A 55 -4.06 -1.02 17.06
CA LEU A 55 -3.29 -1.12 18.30
C LEU A 55 -2.93 0.24 18.89
N TYR A 56 -2.65 1.23 18.04
CA TYR A 56 -2.24 2.55 18.47
C TYR A 56 -3.43 3.42 18.88
N TYR A 57 -4.45 3.51 18.01
CA TYR A 57 -5.61 4.37 18.23
C TYR A 57 -6.69 3.71 19.08
N LYS A 58 -6.62 2.39 19.30
CA LYS A 58 -7.67 1.58 19.96
C LYS A 58 -9.04 1.69 19.28
N GLU A 59 -9.05 2.14 18.04
CA GLU A 59 -10.23 2.24 17.18
C GLU A 59 -10.13 1.19 16.09
N LYS A 60 -11.29 0.63 15.70
CA LYS A 60 -11.35 -0.37 14.64
C LYS A 60 -11.17 0.28 13.29
N TYR A 61 -10.29 -0.28 12.46
CA TYR A 61 -10.07 0.21 11.11
C TYR A 61 -11.00 -0.53 10.15
N GLU A 62 -12.03 0.16 9.64
CA GLU A 62 -12.98 -0.44 8.71
C GLU A 62 -12.47 -0.34 7.26
N PHE A 63 -12.08 -1.48 6.69
CA PHE A 63 -11.86 -1.56 5.25
C PHE A 63 -13.20 -1.52 4.52
N HIS A 64 -13.39 -0.51 3.68
CA HIS A 64 -14.48 -0.51 2.71
C HIS A 64 -14.12 -1.46 1.56
N VAL A 65 -14.24 -2.77 1.78
CA VAL A 65 -14.17 -3.77 0.70
C VAL A 65 -15.60 -4.02 0.24
N PRO A 66 -16.01 -3.58 -0.96
CA PRO A 66 -17.30 -3.98 -1.51
C PRO A 66 -17.31 -5.51 -1.58
N LYS A 67 -18.38 -6.17 -1.10
CA LYS A 67 -18.55 -7.64 -1.19
C LYS A 67 -18.53 -8.20 -2.62
N ARG A 68 -18.34 -7.37 -3.65
CA ARG A 68 -18.29 -7.78 -5.05
C ARG A 68 -16.98 -8.49 -5.34
N GLN A 69 -17.11 -9.81 -5.43
CA GLN A 69 -16.34 -10.76 -6.24
C GLN A 69 -14.85 -10.40 -6.39
N HIS A 70 -14.01 -11.08 -5.60
CA HIS A 70 -12.66 -11.41 -6.03
C HIS A 70 -12.79 -12.27 -7.30
N SER A 71 -12.97 -11.64 -8.46
CA SER A 71 -12.87 -12.32 -9.74
C SER A 71 -11.42 -12.70 -9.94
N MET A 72 -11.17 -13.94 -10.35
CA MET A 72 -9.86 -14.36 -10.81
C MET A 72 -9.34 -13.36 -11.85
N LEU A 73 -8.04 -13.03 -11.81
CA LEU A 73 -7.45 -12.09 -12.76
C LEU A 73 -7.78 -12.57 -14.19
N GLU A 74 -8.48 -11.75 -14.95
CA GLU A 74 -8.79 -12.07 -16.33
C GLU A 74 -7.51 -12.12 -17.18
N ILE A 75 -7.52 -12.89 -18.26
CA ILE A 75 -6.37 -13.02 -19.19
C ILE A 75 -5.92 -11.65 -19.72
N LYS A 76 -6.82 -10.67 -19.78
CA LYS A 76 -6.55 -9.29 -20.23
C LYS A 76 -5.96 -8.36 -19.15
N THR A 77 -5.60 -8.87 -17.98
CA THR A 77 -5.05 -8.04 -16.88
C THR A 77 -3.57 -7.70 -17.10
N ARG A 78 -3.20 -6.46 -16.79
CA ARG A 78 -1.82 -5.96 -16.85
C ARG A 78 -1.29 -5.73 -15.43
N LYS A 79 -0.03 -6.07 -15.18
CA LYS A 79 0.67 -5.69 -13.94
C LYS A 79 0.98 -4.20 -13.97
N CYS A 80 0.57 -3.49 -12.93
CA CYS A 80 0.82 -2.06 -12.73
C CYS A 80 1.37 -1.82 -11.31
N ILE A 81 2.02 -0.68 -11.13
CA ILE A 81 2.52 -0.21 -9.83
C ILE A 81 1.41 0.55 -9.13
N PHE A 82 1.08 0.14 -7.91
CA PHE A 82 0.17 0.88 -7.06
C PHE A 82 0.86 2.11 -6.48
N ILE A 83 0.38 3.31 -6.81
CA ILE A 83 0.96 4.58 -6.31
C ILE A 83 0.29 5.02 -5.02
N GLY A 84 -1.04 4.89 -4.91
CA GLY A 84 -1.79 5.35 -3.74
C GLY A 84 -3.26 5.60 -4.02
N TYR A 85 -3.96 6.07 -3.00
CA TYR A 85 -5.37 6.45 -3.06
C TYR A 85 -5.52 7.94 -3.34
N ASP A 86 -6.62 8.31 -3.98
CA ASP A 86 -7.04 9.71 -4.04
C ASP A 86 -7.63 10.15 -2.69
N SER A 87 -7.38 11.41 -2.31
CA SER A 87 -7.87 11.93 -1.02
C SER A 87 -9.36 12.26 -1.05
N ASN A 88 -9.91 12.55 -2.23
CA ASN A 88 -11.25 13.13 -2.37
C ASN A 88 -12.24 12.15 -3.00
N ASN A 89 -11.73 11.19 -3.78
CA ASN A 89 -12.53 10.24 -4.53
C ASN A 89 -12.20 8.79 -4.15
N LYS A 90 -13.16 7.88 -4.37
CA LYS A 90 -12.96 6.43 -4.20
C LYS A 90 -12.20 5.81 -5.39
N VAL A 91 -11.06 6.39 -5.74
CA VAL A 91 -10.19 5.94 -6.84
C VAL A 91 -8.77 5.72 -6.35
N TYR A 92 -8.01 4.93 -7.12
CA TYR A 92 -6.59 4.70 -6.87
C TYR A 92 -5.76 5.10 -8.08
N TYR A 93 -4.53 5.50 -7.81
CA TYR A 93 -3.53 5.80 -8.81
C TYR A 93 -2.68 4.56 -9.07
N ILE A 94 -2.64 4.13 -10.33
CA ILE A 94 -1.73 3.11 -10.84
C ILE A 94 -0.84 3.69 -11.91
N CYS A 95 0.39 3.19 -12.00
CA CYS A 95 1.31 3.51 -13.07
C CYS A 95 1.67 2.22 -13.80
N ASP A 96 1.61 2.26 -15.12
CA ASP A 96 2.12 1.17 -15.94
C ASP A 96 3.63 1.09 -15.78
N SER A 97 4.12 -0.10 -15.39
CA SER A 97 5.54 -0.42 -15.55
C SER A 97 5.79 -0.58 -17.03
N ILE A 98 6.24 0.48 -17.69
CA ILE A 98 6.72 0.41 -19.07
C ILE A 98 8.04 -0.37 -19.01
N LYS A 99 8.06 -1.54 -19.66
CA LYS A 99 9.30 -2.27 -19.96
C LYS A 99 10.00 -1.57 -21.12
#